data_AF-A0A345H1Z0-F1
#
_entry.id   AF-A0A345H1Z0-F1
#
_cell.length_a   1.000
_cell.length_b   1.000
_cell.length_c   1.000
_cell.angle_alpha   90.00
_cell.angle_beta   90.00
_cell.angle_gamma   90.00
#
_symmetry.space_group_name_H-M   'P 1'
#
loop_
_entity.id
_entity.type
_entity.pdbx_description
1 polymer ?
#
loop_
_entity_poly.entity_id
_entity_poly.type
_entity_poly.pdbx_seq_one_letter_code
_entity_poly.pdbx_strand_id
1 'polypeptide(L)'
;MPTSKSFSTDWASIIAYDTDDLEHKDQVRKLIVEGLGFEPSLNASRSTERGLRKELKLLEQGKISQNTFNKRLHNGLILIKKYILIRVPEQAHLFDPKEAEAPFLDTRDE
;
A
#
# COMPACT_ATOMS: atom_id res chain seq x y z
N MET A 1 -28.08 -33.52 -18.33
CA MET A 1 -27.90 -32.12 -18.74
C MET A 1 -27.15 -31.42 -17.61
N PRO A 2 -26.01 -30.75 -17.85
CA PRO A 2 -25.32 -30.02 -16.79
C PRO A 2 -26.05 -28.70 -16.55
N THR A 3 -26.48 -28.46 -15.31
CA THR A 3 -27.04 -27.18 -14.88
C THR A 3 -25.91 -26.15 -14.84
N SER A 4 -26.11 -25.05 -15.57
CA SER A 4 -25.22 -23.89 -15.52
C SER A 4 -25.18 -23.35 -14.09
N LYS A 5 -24.01 -23.34 -13.46
CA LYS A 5 -23.80 -22.58 -12.22
C LYS A 5 -23.98 -21.11 -12.57
N SER A 6 -25.09 -20.51 -12.12
CA SER A 6 -25.23 -19.06 -12.18
C SER A 6 -24.16 -18.46 -11.27
N PHE A 7 -23.22 -17.72 -11.84
CA PHE A 7 -22.37 -16.83 -11.08
C PHE A 7 -23.26 -15.67 -10.64
N SER A 8 -23.92 -15.83 -9.49
CA SER A 8 -24.49 -14.71 -8.76
C SER A 8 -23.33 -13.84 -8.30
N THR A 9 -22.99 -12.82 -9.08
CA THR A 9 -22.11 -11.74 -8.63
C THR A 9 -22.81 -11.04 -7.47
N ASP A 10 -22.44 -11.43 -6.25
CA ASP A 10 -22.96 -10.83 -5.04
C ASP A 10 -22.40 -9.40 -4.92
N TRP A 11 -23.14 -8.43 -5.45
CA TRP A 11 -22.77 -7.02 -5.43
C TRP A 11 -22.50 -6.50 -4.01
N ALA A 12 -23.05 -7.12 -2.96
CA ALA A 12 -22.74 -6.76 -1.58
C ALA A 12 -21.28 -7.05 -1.22
N SER A 13 -20.71 -8.15 -1.73
CA SER A 13 -19.29 -8.49 -1.55
C SER A 13 -18.35 -7.54 -2.30
N ILE A 14 -18.79 -7.00 -3.45
CA ILE A 14 -18.04 -6.02 -4.23
C ILE A 14 -18.06 -4.65 -3.55
N ILE A 15 -19.22 -4.22 -3.03
CA ILE A 15 -19.35 -2.95 -2.30
C ILE A 15 -18.55 -2.98 -1.00
N ALA A 16 -18.53 -4.12 -0.28
CA ALA A 16 -17.68 -4.31 0.90
C ALA A 16 -16.18 -4.21 0.56
N TYR A 17 -15.76 -4.61 -0.64
CA TYR A 17 -14.39 -4.49 -1.12
C TYR A 17 -13.96 -3.04 -1.40
N ASP A 18 -14.93 -2.14 -1.62
CA ASP A 18 -14.73 -0.72 -1.92
C ASP A 18 -14.87 0.16 -0.65
N THR A 19 -15.70 -0.25 0.32
CA THR A 19 -15.76 0.44 1.64
C THR A 19 -14.58 0.11 2.54
N ASP A 20 -14.06 -1.12 2.52
CA ASP A 20 -12.74 -1.44 3.11
C ASP A 20 -11.60 -0.62 2.45
N ASP A 21 -11.84 -0.06 1.25
CA ASP A 21 -10.89 0.80 0.53
C ASP A 21 -10.90 2.25 1.06
N LEU A 22 -11.76 2.61 2.00
CA LEU A 22 -11.74 3.90 2.71
C LEU A 22 -11.25 3.80 4.15
N GLU A 23 -11.44 2.64 4.80
CA GLU A 23 -10.91 2.39 6.14
C GLU A 23 -9.38 2.62 6.15
N HIS A 24 -8.89 3.35 7.16
CA HIS A 24 -7.46 3.68 7.31
C HIS A 24 -6.83 4.56 6.21
N LYS A 25 -7.61 5.11 5.26
CA LYS A 25 -7.07 5.93 4.16
C LYS A 25 -6.22 7.11 4.66
N ASP A 26 -6.75 7.91 5.58
CA ASP A 26 -6.06 9.11 6.07
C ASP A 26 -4.82 8.75 6.90
N GLN A 27 -4.90 7.68 7.71
CA GLN A 27 -3.77 7.21 8.51
C GLN A 27 -2.63 6.70 7.63
N VAL A 28 -2.93 5.87 6.63
CA VAL A 28 -1.92 5.37 5.69
C VAL A 28 -1.34 6.50 4.86
N ARG A 29 -2.17 7.45 4.40
CA ARG A 29 -1.67 8.62 3.68
C ARG A 29 -0.70 9.40 4.55
N LYS A 30 -1.04 9.68 5.81
CA LYS A 30 -0.15 10.35 6.76
C LYS A 30 1.17 9.61 6.94
N LEU A 31 1.14 8.28 7.14
CA LEU A 31 2.36 7.47 7.29
C LEU A 31 3.26 7.54 6.04
N ILE A 32 2.67 7.53 4.85
CA ILE A 32 3.44 7.65 3.60
C ILE A 32 4.07 9.03 3.48
N VAL A 33 3.29 10.09 3.75
CA VAL A 33 3.78 11.47 3.65
C VAL A 33 4.90 11.73 4.65
N GLU A 34 4.74 11.25 5.89
CA GLU A 34 5.78 11.32 6.92
C GLU A 34 7.02 10.51 6.51
N GLY A 35 6.84 9.31 5.96
CA GLY A 35 7.94 8.45 5.53
C GLY A 35 8.69 8.94 4.28
N LEU A 36 8.04 9.71 3.41
CA LEU A 36 8.66 10.32 2.23
C LEU A 36 9.19 11.72 2.49
N GLY A 37 8.61 12.46 3.44
CA GLY A 37 8.88 13.89 3.64
C GLY A 37 8.17 14.81 2.66
N PHE A 38 7.32 14.28 1.76
CA PHE A 38 6.54 15.04 0.79
C PHE A 38 5.27 14.28 0.39
N GLU A 39 4.33 14.99 -0.24
CA GLU A 39 3.09 14.43 -0.77
C GLU A 39 3.34 13.75 -2.13
N PRO A 40 3.31 12.41 -2.24
CA PRO A 40 3.51 11.75 -3.53
C PRO A 40 2.27 11.90 -4.41
N SER A 41 2.46 11.93 -5.72
CA SER A 41 1.38 11.87 -6.70
C SER A 41 0.51 10.64 -6.45
N LEU A 42 -0.81 10.81 -6.56
CA LEU A 42 -1.77 9.71 -6.38
C LEU A 42 -1.42 8.50 -7.25
N ASN A 43 -0.94 8.73 -8.48
CA ASN A 43 -0.56 7.67 -9.39
C ASN A 43 0.64 6.85 -8.91
N ALA A 44 1.53 7.46 -8.14
CA ALA A 44 2.71 6.79 -7.59
C ALA A 44 2.41 6.01 -6.31
N SER A 45 1.45 6.46 -5.50
CA SER A 45 1.18 5.89 -4.18
C SER A 45 -0.06 5.01 -4.10
N ARG A 46 -1.02 5.10 -5.02
CA ARG A 46 -2.34 4.45 -4.92
C ARG A 46 -2.28 2.95 -4.60
N SER A 47 -1.44 2.20 -5.30
CA SER A 47 -1.32 0.75 -5.09
C SER A 47 -0.70 0.42 -3.73
N THR A 48 0.31 1.19 -3.33
CA THR A 48 0.99 1.03 -2.03
C THR A 48 0.07 1.42 -0.88
N GLU A 49 -0.68 2.52 -1.00
CA GLU A 49 -1.71 2.94 -0.03
C GLU A 49 -2.73 1.83 0.20
N ARG A 50 -3.23 1.25 -0.90
CA ARG A 50 -4.16 0.13 -0.81
C ARG A 50 -3.58 -1.08 -0.09
N GLY A 51 -2.32 -1.43 -0.37
CA GLY A 51 -1.62 -2.49 0.33
C GLY A 51 -1.48 -2.19 1.82
N LEU A 52 -0.99 -1.00 2.16
CA LEU A 52 -0.74 -0.60 3.55
C LEU A 52 -2.00 -0.47 4.39
N ARG A 53 -3.16 -0.13 3.79
CA ARG A 53 -4.46 -0.19 4.50
C ARG A 53 -4.79 -1.59 4.98
N LYS A 54 -4.56 -2.61 4.14
CA LYS A 54 -4.75 -4.01 4.51
C LYS A 54 -3.76 -4.42 5.59
N GLU A 55 -2.50 -3.99 5.47
CA GLU A 55 -1.48 -4.26 6.48
C GLU A 55 -1.80 -3.63 7.83
N LEU A 56 -2.32 -2.40 7.86
CA LEU A 56 -2.71 -1.73 9.10
C LEU A 56 -3.87 -2.46 9.78
N LYS A 57 -4.86 -2.90 9.00
CA LYS A 57 -5.96 -3.74 9.50
C LYS A 57 -5.46 -5.07 10.09
N LEU A 58 -4.45 -5.70 9.47
CA LEU A 58 -3.82 -6.91 10.01
C LEU A 58 -3.07 -6.64 11.32
N LEU A 59 -2.40 -5.48 11.42
CA LEU A 59 -1.70 -5.05 12.64
C LEU A 59 -2.68 -4.83 13.79
N GLU A 60 -3.78 -4.11 13.57
CA GLU A 60 -4.80 -3.85 14.58
C GLU A 60 -5.51 -5.13 15.04
N GLN A 61 -5.66 -6.11 14.15
CA GLN A 61 -6.17 -7.45 14.48
C GLN A 61 -5.14 -8.32 15.21
N GLY A 62 -3.92 -7.83 15.44
CA GLY A 62 -2.82 -8.58 16.06
C GLY A 62 -2.30 -9.74 15.21
N LYS A 63 -2.58 -9.76 13.91
CA LYS A 63 -2.16 -10.83 12.97
C LYS A 63 -0.74 -10.67 12.48
N ILE A 64 -0.17 -9.47 12.59
CA ILE A 64 1.23 -9.18 12.30
C ILE A 64 1.80 -8.31 13.43
N SER A 65 3.11 -8.41 13.65
CA SER A 65 3.79 -7.54 14.60
C SER A 65 3.98 -6.11 14.06
N GLN A 66 4.14 -5.13 14.96
CA GLN A 66 4.52 -3.76 14.60
C GLN A 66 5.82 -3.73 13.79
N ASN A 67 6.78 -4.60 14.13
CA ASN A 67 8.03 -4.73 13.40
C ASN A 67 7.79 -5.16 11.94
N THR A 68 6.98 -6.19 11.74
CA THR A 68 6.61 -6.65 10.39
C THR A 68 5.87 -5.58 9.60
N PHE A 69 4.95 -4.84 10.23
CA PHE A 69 4.30 -3.69 9.60
C PHE A 69 5.30 -2.61 9.18
N ASN A 70 6.25 -2.24 10.06
CA ASN A 70 7.27 -1.23 9.76
C ASN A 70 8.17 -1.66 8.58
N LYS A 71 8.57 -2.93 8.52
CA LYS A 71 9.33 -3.48 7.38
C LYS A 71 8.52 -3.40 6.07
N ARG A 72 7.22 -3.69 6.11
CA ARG A 72 6.32 -3.58 4.94
C ARG A 72 6.11 -2.12 4.52
N LEU A 73 5.97 -1.19 5.47
CA LEU A 73 5.91 0.25 5.21
C LEU A 73 7.18 0.72 4.50
N HIS A 74 8.36 0.38 5.03
CA HIS A 74 9.66 0.69 4.39
C HIS A 74 9.73 0.21 2.94
N ASN A 75 9.40 -1.05 2.69
CA ASN A 75 9.36 -1.62 1.34
C ASN A 75 8.36 -0.87 0.44
N GLY A 76 7.21 -0.49 0.98
CA GLY A 76 6.19 0.30 0.28
C GLY A 76 6.70 1.69 -0.13
N LEU A 77 7.41 2.39 0.76
CA LEU A 77 8.01 3.70 0.46
C LEU A 77 9.03 3.60 -0.67
N ILE A 78 9.86 2.54 -0.67
CA ILE A 78 10.81 2.28 -1.76
C ILE A 78 10.07 2.08 -3.09
N LEU A 79 8.96 1.32 -3.11
CA LEU A 79 8.16 1.12 -4.32
C LEU A 79 7.61 2.44 -4.87
N ILE A 80 7.13 3.33 -3.99
CA ILE A 80 6.66 4.66 -4.41
C ILE A 80 7.80 5.45 -5.03
N LYS A 81 8.97 5.53 -4.37
CA LYS A 81 10.14 6.23 -4.89
C LYS A 81 10.58 5.69 -6.26
N LYS A 82 10.66 4.36 -6.41
CA LYS A 82 10.95 3.71 -7.71
C LYS A 82 9.94 4.10 -8.78
N TYR A 83 8.64 4.09 -8.44
CA TYR A 83 7.60 4.46 -9.40
C TYR A 83 7.71 5.93 -9.82
N ILE A 84 8.01 6.83 -8.87
CA ILE A 84 8.21 8.25 -9.16
C ILE A 84 9.33 8.44 -10.18
N LEU A 85 10.49 7.80 -9.99
CA LEU A 85 11.62 7.90 -10.94
C LEU A 85 11.24 7.45 -12.36
N ILE A 86 10.36 6.45 -12.50
CA ILE A 86 10.02 5.86 -13.80
C ILE A 86 8.85 6.59 -14.48
N ARG A 87 7.87 7.06 -13.71
CA ARG A 87 6.55 7.44 -14.22
C ARG A 87 6.07 8.83 -13.81
N VAL A 88 6.73 9.48 -12.85
CA VAL A 88 6.35 10.80 -12.32
C VAL A 88 7.61 11.67 -12.21
N PRO A 89 8.33 11.93 -13.33
CA PRO A 89 9.63 12.61 -13.30
C PRO A 89 9.57 14.01 -12.69
N GLU A 90 8.40 14.66 -12.72
CA GLU A 90 8.16 15.94 -12.06
C GLU A 90 8.33 15.88 -10.53
N GLN A 91 8.25 14.71 -9.90
CA GLN A 91 8.50 14.52 -8.46
C GLN A 91 9.84 13.85 -8.14
N ALA A 92 10.61 13.45 -9.15
CA ALA A 92 11.89 12.76 -8.95
C ALA A 92 12.94 13.62 -8.23
N HIS A 93 12.80 14.95 -8.26
CA HIS A 93 13.71 15.89 -7.59
C HIS A 93 13.44 16.04 -6.08
N LEU A 94 12.38 15.44 -5.55
CA LEU A 94 11.96 15.59 -4.16
C LEU A 94 12.69 14.66 -3.17
N PHE A 95 13.52 13.74 -3.67
CA PHE A 95 14.30 12.79 -2.87
C PHE A 95 15.60 12.40 -3.58
N ASP A 96 16.57 11.82 -2.87
CA ASP A 96 17.77 11.26 -3.51
C ASP A 96 17.41 9.96 -4.22
N PRO A 97 17.68 9.79 -5.54
CA PRO A 97 17.41 8.55 -6.26
C PRO A 97 17.97 7.29 -5.59
N LYS A 98 19.06 7.37 -4.84
CA LYS A 98 19.63 6.25 -4.08
C LYS A 98 18.68 5.72 -3.01
N GLU A 99 17.77 6.53 -2.50
CA GLU A 99 16.74 6.09 -1.56
C GLU A 99 15.76 5.10 -2.21
N ALA A 100 15.57 5.15 -3.54
CA ALA A 100 14.81 4.16 -4.28
C ALA A 100 15.56 2.83 -4.45
N GLU A 101 16.87 2.81 -4.20
CA GLU A 101 17.73 1.62 -4.27
C GLU A 101 17.91 0.94 -2.91
N ALA A 102 17.33 1.51 -1.84
CA ALA A 102 17.38 0.93 -0.51
C ALA A 102 16.88 -0.54 -0.52
N PRO A 103 17.50 -1.41 0.30
CA PRO A 103 17.18 -2.83 0.29
C PRO A 103 15.77 -3.07 0.80
N PHE A 104 15.12 -4.08 0.22
CA PHE A 104 13.87 -4.61 0.76
C PHE A 104 14.17 -5.43 2.01
N LEU A 105 13.37 -5.21 3.04
CA LEU A 105 13.47 -5.93 4.31
C LEU A 105 12.61 -7.20 4.25
N ASP A 106 13.10 -8.27 4.89
CA ASP A 106 12.34 -9.52 5.05
C ASP A 106 11.19 -9.31 6.04
N THR A 107 9.96 -9.52 5.56
CA THR A 107 8.72 -9.20 6.28
C THR A 107 8.10 -10.40 7.00
N ARG A 108 8.84 -11.49 7.15
CA ARG A 108 8.44 -12.62 8.00
C ARG A 108 8.68 -12.25 9.46
N ASP A 109 7.75 -12.66 10.33
CA ASP A 109 7.98 -12.58 11.78
C ASP A 109 9.12 -13.55 12.13
N GLU A 110 10.08 -13.06 12.93
CA GLU A 110 11.20 -13.83 13.47
C GLU A 110 10.80 -14.59 14.75
#